data_AF-A0A2S8ZDV0-F1
#
_entry.id   AF-A0A2S8ZDV0-F1
#
_cell.length_a   1.000
_cell.length_b   1.000
_cell.length_c   1.000
_cell.angle_alpha   90.00
_cell.angle_beta   90.00
_cell.angle_gamma   90.00
#
_symmetry.space_group_name_H-M   'P 1'
#
loop_
_entity.id
_entity.type
_entity.pdbx_description
1 polymer ?
#
loop_
_entity_poly.entity_id
_entity_poly.type
_entity_poly.pdbx_seq_one_letter_code
_entity_poly.pdbx_strand_id
1 'polypeptide(L)'
;MTEMNFRDGTNVNIRSTDSENLVEVARKIKAARESARASSNSHANAIEAINRDPNLSDQGKKEQIAALENDRAAERKTGIASEKEIIRNKISELERRLDGFVGYSSDNIMKFRDAQDRAEDITDPDKAAKVMARAIRTNDTTLAHALFRRALEERWDDARHLFAADSPAIAQIAHDIQKLHELHDASFNRAVAYM
;
A
#
# COMPACT_ATOMS: atom_id res chain seq x y z
N MET A 1 24.23 -7.83 -0.40
CA MET A 1 22.89 -7.23 -0.20
C MET A 1 21.90 -8.38 -0.06
N THR A 2 21.12 -8.42 1.02
CA THR A 2 20.09 -9.46 1.19
C THR A 2 18.99 -9.24 0.16
N GLU A 3 18.69 -10.24 -0.67
CA GLU A 3 17.60 -10.17 -1.63
C GLU A 3 16.27 -9.91 -0.90
N MET A 4 15.55 -8.87 -1.32
CA MET A 4 14.20 -8.60 -0.83
C MET A 4 13.20 -9.39 -1.66
N ASN A 5 12.46 -10.28 -0.99
CA ASN A 5 11.29 -10.94 -1.55
C ASN A 5 10.21 -10.94 -0.47
N PHE A 6 9.19 -10.12 -0.68
CA PHE A 6 8.05 -9.97 0.22
C PHE A 6 6.80 -10.47 -0.49
N ARG A 7 6.16 -11.47 0.09
CA ARG A 7 4.93 -12.06 -0.45
C ARG A 7 3.82 -11.89 0.55
N ASP A 8 2.72 -11.34 0.10
CA ASP A 8 1.47 -11.22 0.84
C ASP A 8 0.34 -11.87 0.04
N GLY A 9 0.07 -13.14 0.33
CA GLY A 9 -0.91 -13.95 -0.38
C GLY A 9 -0.49 -14.35 -1.80
N THR A 10 -1.49 -14.50 -2.67
CA THR A 10 -1.29 -14.86 -4.09
C THR A 10 -1.03 -13.66 -4.97
N ASN A 11 -1.52 -12.47 -4.59
CA ASN A 11 -1.63 -11.34 -5.51
C ASN A 11 -0.54 -10.28 -5.28
N VAL A 12 0.04 -10.18 -4.08
CA VAL A 12 1.08 -9.18 -3.79
C VAL A 12 2.44 -9.85 -3.64
N ASN A 13 3.32 -9.57 -4.59
CA ASN A 13 4.72 -9.98 -4.56
C ASN A 13 5.60 -8.75 -4.84
N ILE A 14 6.42 -8.37 -3.85
CA ILE A 14 7.37 -7.26 -3.95
C ILE A 14 8.80 -7.81 -3.95
N ARG A 15 9.54 -7.52 -5.02
CA ARG A 15 10.92 -7.99 -5.24
C ARG A 15 11.94 -6.88 -5.04
N SER A 16 13.21 -7.23 -4.88
CA SER A 16 14.33 -6.28 -4.83
C SER A 16 14.50 -5.46 -6.10
N THR A 17 13.98 -5.96 -7.23
CA THR A 17 13.98 -5.28 -8.53
C THR A 17 12.80 -4.32 -8.71
N ASP A 18 11.82 -4.32 -7.79
CA ASP A 18 10.72 -3.37 -7.82
C ASP A 18 11.20 -1.98 -7.39
N SER A 19 10.32 -0.98 -7.48
CA SER A 19 10.64 0.39 -7.10
C SER A 19 11.11 0.49 -5.64
N GLU A 20 11.94 1.50 -5.37
CA GLU A 20 12.43 1.78 -4.02
C GLU A 20 11.29 2.01 -3.02
N ASN A 21 10.19 2.66 -3.45
CA ASN A 21 9.02 2.91 -2.61
C ASN A 21 8.39 1.60 -2.11
N LEU A 22 8.21 0.64 -3.01
CA LEU A 22 7.62 -0.67 -2.68
C LEU A 22 8.56 -1.47 -1.78
N VAL A 23 9.86 -1.47 -2.10
CA VAL A 23 10.87 -2.15 -1.29
C VAL A 23 10.97 -1.55 0.12
N GLU A 24 10.87 -0.23 0.26
CA GLU A 24 10.87 0.46 1.55
C GLU A 24 9.69 0.00 2.42
N VAL A 25 8.47 0.03 1.88
CA VAL A 25 7.26 -0.42 2.59
C VAL A 25 7.37 -1.90 2.96
N ALA A 26 7.75 -2.74 2.00
CA ALA A 26 7.92 -4.18 2.22
C ALA A 26 8.93 -4.46 3.35
N ARG A 27 10.02 -3.70 3.44
CA ARG A 27 11.01 -3.81 4.52
C ARG A 27 10.42 -3.47 5.88
N LYS A 28 9.68 -2.36 5.98
CA LYS A 28 9.04 -1.93 7.23
C LYS A 28 8.00 -2.95 7.71
N ILE A 29 7.17 -3.45 6.80
CA ILE A 29 6.17 -4.48 7.10
C ILE A 29 6.84 -5.78 7.55
N LYS A 30 7.87 -6.22 6.82
CA LYS A 30 8.62 -7.43 7.18
C LYS A 30 9.20 -7.33 8.59
N ALA A 31 9.84 -6.22 8.93
CA ALA A 31 10.37 -5.98 10.27
C ALA A 31 9.27 -5.98 11.35
N ALA A 32 8.12 -5.36 11.08
CA ALA A 32 6.99 -5.35 12.00
C ALA A 32 6.43 -6.78 12.24
N ARG A 33 6.30 -7.58 11.19
CA ARG A 33 5.84 -8.98 11.29
C ARG A 33 6.86 -9.88 11.97
N GLU A 34 8.15 -9.66 11.76
CA GLU A 34 9.22 -10.37 12.48
C GLU A 34 9.19 -10.07 13.98
N SER A 35 9.00 -8.80 14.35
CA SER A 35 8.81 -8.39 15.75
C SER A 35 7.57 -9.05 16.37
N ALA A 36 6.44 -9.09 15.64
CA ALA A 36 5.23 -9.75 16.11
C ALA A 36 5.42 -11.26 16.35
N ARG A 37 6.14 -11.95 15.45
CA ARG A 37 6.50 -13.37 15.63
C ARG A 37 7.37 -13.59 16.86
N ALA A 38 8.35 -12.73 17.09
CA ALA A 38 9.20 -12.81 18.27
C ALA A 38 8.38 -12.62 19.56
N SER A 39 7.46 -11.63 19.59
CA SER A 39 6.52 -11.46 20.71
C SER A 39 5.64 -12.70 20.91
N SER A 40 5.09 -13.28 19.84
CA SER A 40 4.26 -14.49 19.93
C SER A 40 5.00 -15.68 20.55
N ASN A 41 6.27 -15.88 20.17
CA ASN A 41 7.09 -16.93 20.77
C ASN A 41 7.37 -16.66 22.25
N SER A 42 7.62 -15.40 22.62
CA SER A 42 7.78 -15.00 24.02
C SER A 42 6.51 -15.24 24.83
N HIS A 43 5.34 -14.96 24.25
CA HIS A 43 4.03 -15.20 24.85
C HIS A 43 3.78 -16.69 25.12
N ALA A 44 4.07 -17.55 24.14
CA ALA A 44 3.95 -19.00 24.30
C ALA A 44 4.84 -19.53 25.44
N ASN A 45 6.08 -19.03 25.52
CA ASN A 45 7.01 -19.38 26.61
C ASN A 45 6.51 -18.90 27.97
N ALA A 46 5.92 -17.69 28.04
CA ALA A 46 5.35 -17.14 29.26
C ALA A 46 4.17 -17.97 29.77
N ILE A 47 3.27 -18.40 28.88
CA ILE A 47 2.17 -19.32 29.23
C ILE A 47 2.71 -20.65 29.75
N GLU A 48 3.74 -21.21 29.11
CA GLU A 48 4.35 -22.46 29.56
C GLU A 48 5.00 -22.32 30.95
N ALA A 49 5.66 -21.18 31.22
CA ALA A 49 6.23 -20.87 32.51
C ALA A 49 5.16 -20.78 33.62
N ILE A 50 4.04 -20.10 33.35
CA ILE A 50 2.90 -20.03 34.29
C ILE A 50 2.33 -21.42 34.57
N ASN A 51 2.15 -22.24 33.53
CA ASN A 51 1.61 -23.59 33.69
C ASN A 51 2.52 -24.48 34.55
N ARG A 52 3.83 -24.31 34.45
CA ARG A 52 4.84 -25.06 35.20
C ARG A 52 5.10 -24.51 36.61
N ASP A 53 4.62 -23.32 36.96
CA ASP A 53 4.83 -22.75 38.28
C ASP A 53 4.10 -23.56 39.36
N PRO A 54 4.82 -24.18 40.33
CA PRO A 54 4.21 -24.93 41.41
C PRO A 54 3.59 -24.03 42.50
N ASN A 55 3.94 -22.74 42.53
CA ASN A 55 3.45 -21.79 43.53
C ASN A 55 2.09 -21.18 43.17
N LEU A 56 1.62 -21.37 41.92
CA LEU A 56 0.33 -20.88 41.47
C LEU A 56 -0.74 -21.96 41.60
N SER A 57 -1.88 -21.57 42.18
CA SER A 57 -3.11 -22.36 42.10
C SER A 57 -3.64 -22.40 40.67
N ASP A 58 -4.50 -23.36 40.35
CA ASP A 58 -5.15 -23.46 39.04
C ASP A 58 -5.92 -22.16 38.69
N GLN A 59 -6.52 -21.52 39.70
CA GLN A 59 -7.20 -20.26 39.53
C GLN A 59 -6.21 -19.12 39.22
N GLY A 60 -5.09 -19.03 39.96
CA GLY A 60 -4.04 -18.04 39.70
C GLY A 60 -3.40 -18.18 38.32
N LYS A 61 -3.20 -19.42 37.84
CA LYS A 61 -2.72 -19.69 36.47
C LYS A 61 -3.69 -19.16 35.42
N LYS A 62 -5.00 -19.43 35.58
CA LYS A 62 -6.03 -18.94 34.67
C LYS A 62 -6.06 -17.41 34.62
N GLU A 63 -5.98 -16.75 35.77
CA GLU A 63 -5.98 -15.29 35.85
C GLU A 63 -4.76 -14.66 35.18
N GLN A 64 -3.56 -15.21 35.41
CA GLN A 64 -2.35 -14.72 34.75
C GLN A 64 -2.33 -14.97 33.24
N ILE A 65 -2.75 -16.15 32.79
CA ILE A 65 -2.88 -16.45 31.35
C ILE A 65 -3.91 -15.52 30.71
N ALA A 66 -5.05 -15.27 31.36
CA ALA A 66 -6.06 -14.35 30.86
C ALA A 66 -5.53 -12.90 30.74
N ALA A 67 -4.72 -12.44 31.69
CA ALA A 67 -4.06 -11.14 31.61
C ALA A 67 -3.09 -11.07 30.41
N LEU A 68 -2.24 -12.09 30.24
CA LEU A 68 -1.32 -12.16 29.10
C LEU A 68 -2.06 -12.20 27.76
N GLU A 69 -3.17 -12.95 27.66
CA GLU A 69 -3.97 -13.00 26.43
C GLU A 69 -4.59 -11.65 26.08
N ASN A 70 -5.02 -10.88 27.08
CA ASN A 70 -5.53 -9.53 26.87
C ASN A 70 -4.43 -8.59 26.35
N ASP A 71 -3.24 -8.63 26.94
CA ASP A 71 -2.10 -7.83 26.50
C ASP A 71 -1.71 -8.21 25.06
N ARG A 72 -1.62 -9.51 24.78
CA ARG A 72 -1.34 -10.02 23.44
C ARG A 72 -2.40 -9.57 22.44
N ALA A 73 -3.69 -9.59 22.79
CA ALA A 73 -4.75 -9.10 21.91
C ALA A 73 -4.59 -7.61 21.58
N ALA A 74 -4.19 -6.79 22.54
CA ALA A 74 -3.91 -5.37 22.34
C ALA A 74 -2.69 -5.14 21.42
N GLU A 75 -1.62 -5.93 21.61
CA GLU A 75 -0.44 -5.92 20.73
C GLU A 75 -0.80 -6.28 19.29
N ARG A 76 -1.59 -7.34 19.07
CA ARG A 76 -2.04 -7.74 17.73
C ARG A 76 -2.80 -6.62 17.03
N LYS A 77 -3.74 -5.99 17.74
CA LYS A 77 -4.51 -4.86 17.21
C LYS A 77 -3.61 -3.69 16.83
N THR A 78 -2.65 -3.37 17.69
CA THR A 78 -1.68 -2.29 17.46
C THR A 78 -0.78 -2.59 16.27
N GLY A 79 -0.27 -3.82 16.15
CA GLY A 79 0.56 -4.27 15.03
C GLY A 79 -0.17 -4.17 13.70
N ILE A 80 -1.41 -4.67 13.64
CA ILE A 80 -2.26 -4.57 12.44
C ILE A 80 -2.54 -3.11 12.06
N ALA A 81 -2.81 -2.24 13.04
CA ALA A 81 -3.05 -0.82 12.80
C ALA A 81 -1.80 -0.11 12.28
N SER A 82 -0.64 -0.39 12.89
CA SER A 82 0.65 0.15 12.48
C SER A 82 1.01 -0.25 11.04
N GLU A 83 0.80 -1.51 10.65
CA GLU A 83 1.04 -1.95 9.27
C GLU A 83 0.15 -1.19 8.27
N LYS A 84 -1.14 -1.02 8.58
CA LYS A 84 -2.06 -0.23 7.73
C LYS A 84 -1.63 1.21 7.61
N GLU A 85 -1.16 1.81 8.70
CA GLU A 85 -0.68 3.19 8.72
C GLU A 85 0.59 3.36 7.87
N ILE A 86 1.53 2.43 7.93
CA ILE A 86 2.72 2.42 7.06
C ILE A 86 2.32 2.47 5.59
N ILE A 87 1.37 1.62 5.20
CA ILE A 87 0.90 1.53 3.81
C ILE A 87 0.17 2.82 3.42
N ARG A 88 -0.78 3.28 4.23
CA ARG A 88 -1.57 4.49 3.97
C ARG A 88 -0.70 5.73 3.83
N ASN A 89 0.26 5.91 4.75
CA ASN A 89 1.14 7.07 4.72
C ASN A 89 1.97 7.10 3.43
N LYS A 90 2.46 5.94 2.97
CA LYS A 90 3.18 5.87 1.68
C LYS A 90 2.25 6.13 0.48
N ILE A 91 1.03 5.61 0.48
CA ILE A 91 0.03 5.93 -0.56
C ILE A 91 -0.18 7.44 -0.64
N SER A 92 -0.49 8.10 0.48
CA SER A 92 -0.72 9.55 0.52
C SER A 92 0.51 10.37 0.11
N GLU A 93 1.71 9.91 0.45
CA GLU A 93 2.97 10.52 -0.02
C GLU A 93 3.10 10.43 -1.54
N LEU A 94 2.86 9.25 -2.12
CA LEU A 94 2.96 9.02 -3.56
C LEU A 94 1.85 9.74 -4.35
N GLU A 95 0.63 9.80 -3.82
CA GLU A 95 -0.47 10.57 -4.40
C GLU A 95 -0.13 12.07 -4.47
N ARG A 96 0.36 12.65 -3.36
CA ARG A 96 0.83 14.04 -3.35
C ARG A 96 1.97 14.28 -4.34
N ARG A 97 2.89 13.32 -4.47
CA ARG A 97 3.96 13.40 -5.46
C ARG A 97 3.42 13.36 -6.89
N LEU A 98 2.43 12.50 -7.15
CA LEU A 98 1.73 12.39 -8.44
C LEU A 98 1.02 13.70 -8.79
N ASP A 99 0.28 14.30 -7.84
CA ASP A 99 -0.37 15.60 -8.00
C ASP A 99 0.63 16.74 -8.22
N GLY A 100 1.80 16.66 -7.57
CA GLY A 100 2.85 17.66 -7.70
C GLY A 100 3.39 17.84 -9.12
N PHE A 101 3.27 16.84 -10.00
CA PHE A 101 3.69 16.96 -11.41
C PHE A 101 2.82 17.94 -12.22
N VAL A 102 1.59 18.20 -11.79
CA VAL A 102 0.70 19.19 -12.42
C VAL A 102 0.99 20.62 -11.91
N GLY A 103 1.66 20.73 -10.75
CA GLY A 103 2.04 21.99 -10.12
C GLY A 103 0.93 22.62 -9.27
N TYR A 104 1.33 23.48 -8.32
CA TYR A 104 0.45 23.99 -7.24
C TYR A 104 -0.03 25.43 -7.41
N SER A 105 0.14 26.04 -8.59
CA SER A 105 -0.35 27.39 -8.83
C SER A 105 -1.89 27.39 -8.94
N SER A 106 -2.54 28.51 -8.58
CA SER A 106 -3.99 28.65 -8.75
C SER A 106 -4.45 28.40 -10.19
N ASP A 107 -3.64 28.79 -11.17
CA ASP A 107 -3.91 28.58 -12.59
C ASP A 107 -3.83 27.08 -12.95
N ASN A 108 -2.81 26.37 -12.45
CA ASN A 108 -2.65 24.93 -12.67
C ASN A 108 -3.79 24.14 -12.03
N ILE A 109 -4.25 24.53 -10.84
CA ILE A 109 -5.38 23.86 -10.17
C ILE A 109 -6.66 23.98 -11.00
N MET A 110 -6.97 25.16 -11.54
CA MET A 110 -8.16 25.36 -12.37
C MET A 110 -8.07 24.57 -13.68
N LYS A 111 -6.90 24.61 -14.34
CA LYS A 111 -6.65 23.81 -15.56
C LYS A 111 -6.75 22.32 -15.30
N PHE A 112 -6.26 21.86 -14.15
CA PHE A 112 -6.33 20.45 -13.77
C PHE A 112 -7.75 20.01 -13.53
N ARG A 113 -8.56 20.83 -12.84
CA ARG A 113 -9.98 20.55 -12.68
C ARG A 113 -10.72 20.47 -14.01
N ASP A 114 -10.49 21.42 -14.93
CA ASP A 114 -11.06 21.36 -16.28
C ASP A 114 -10.64 20.08 -17.03
N ALA A 115 -9.36 19.71 -16.92
CA ALA A 115 -8.84 18.48 -17.50
C ALA A 115 -9.47 17.21 -16.88
N GLN A 116 -9.76 17.21 -15.57
CA GLN A 116 -10.46 16.12 -14.90
C GLN A 116 -11.89 16.00 -15.40
N ASP A 117 -12.65 17.10 -15.40
CA ASP A 117 -14.03 17.12 -15.91
C ASP A 117 -14.07 16.57 -17.36
N ARG A 118 -13.10 17.00 -18.20
CA ARG A 118 -12.97 16.52 -19.59
C ARG A 118 -12.55 15.05 -19.71
N ALA A 119 -11.77 14.53 -18.78
CA ALA A 119 -11.37 13.12 -18.77
C ALA A 119 -12.52 12.22 -18.28
N GLU A 120 -13.33 12.69 -17.33
CA GLU A 120 -14.53 12.00 -16.82
C GLU A 120 -15.60 11.84 -17.90
N ASP A 121 -15.74 12.83 -18.78
CA ASP A 121 -16.64 12.78 -19.95
C ASP A 121 -16.25 11.74 -21.01
N ILE A 122 -15.06 11.16 -20.91
CA ILE A 122 -14.63 10.08 -21.81
C ILE A 122 -15.13 8.76 -21.22
N THR A 123 -15.90 8.01 -22.00
CA THR A 123 -16.44 6.69 -21.59
C THR A 123 -15.92 5.55 -22.45
N ASP A 124 -15.22 5.87 -23.54
CA ASP A 124 -14.74 4.92 -24.54
C ASP A 124 -13.21 4.78 -24.47
N PRO A 125 -12.67 3.55 -24.24
CA PRO A 125 -11.24 3.31 -24.15
C PRO A 125 -10.46 3.75 -25.41
N ASP A 126 -11.00 3.51 -26.60
CA ASP A 126 -10.33 3.86 -27.87
C ASP A 126 -10.22 5.39 -28.03
N LYS A 127 -11.30 6.11 -27.69
CA LYS A 127 -11.30 7.57 -27.61
C LYS A 127 -10.27 8.06 -26.59
N ALA A 128 -10.19 7.44 -25.41
CA ALA A 128 -9.19 7.80 -24.40
C ALA A 128 -7.77 7.69 -24.95
N ALA A 129 -7.40 6.58 -25.60
CA ALA A 129 -6.08 6.42 -26.21
C ALA A 129 -5.77 7.50 -27.25
N LYS A 130 -6.74 7.85 -28.11
CA LYS A 130 -6.59 8.92 -29.12
C LYS A 130 -6.40 10.30 -28.48
N VAL A 131 -7.18 10.61 -27.44
CA VAL A 131 -7.07 11.88 -26.71
C VAL A 131 -5.73 11.96 -25.98
N MET A 132 -5.29 10.87 -25.35
CA MET A 132 -3.98 10.76 -24.70
C MET A 132 -2.84 11.05 -25.69
N ALA A 133 -2.81 10.36 -26.82
CA ALA A 133 -1.79 10.57 -27.86
C ALA A 133 -1.78 12.02 -28.37
N ARG A 134 -2.96 12.66 -28.48
CA ARG A 134 -3.04 14.07 -28.83
C ARG A 134 -2.46 14.96 -27.74
N ALA A 135 -2.85 14.75 -26.48
CA ALA A 135 -2.39 15.54 -25.34
C ALA A 135 -0.86 15.51 -25.23
N ILE A 136 -0.26 14.32 -25.34
CA ILE A 136 1.19 14.13 -25.36
C ILE A 136 1.83 14.94 -26.51
N ARG A 137 1.33 14.80 -27.75
CA ARG A 137 1.89 15.54 -28.91
C ARG A 137 1.79 17.05 -28.78
N THR A 138 0.79 17.57 -28.06
CA THR A 138 0.61 19.01 -27.86
C THR A 138 1.23 19.52 -26.56
N ASN A 139 1.95 18.67 -25.81
CA ASN A 139 2.45 18.97 -24.47
C ASN A 139 1.36 19.46 -23.50
N ASP A 140 0.13 18.98 -23.67
CA ASP A 140 -0.96 19.22 -22.71
C ASP A 140 -0.80 18.25 -21.54
N THR A 141 0.17 18.54 -20.69
CA THR A 141 0.54 17.70 -19.55
C THR A 141 -0.61 17.57 -18.57
N THR A 142 -1.44 18.61 -18.44
CA THR A 142 -2.56 18.64 -17.50
C THR A 142 -3.65 17.65 -17.92
N LEU A 143 -4.05 17.66 -19.19
CA LEU A 143 -4.97 16.67 -19.74
C LEU A 143 -4.40 15.26 -19.74
N ALA A 144 -3.12 15.10 -20.09
CA ALA A 144 -2.47 13.80 -20.09
C ALA A 144 -2.48 13.16 -18.68
N HIS A 145 -2.19 13.93 -17.63
CA HIS A 145 -2.26 13.43 -16.25
C HIS A 145 -3.68 13.08 -15.81
N ALA A 146 -4.66 13.95 -16.08
CA ALA A 146 -6.05 13.70 -15.70
C ALA A 146 -6.60 12.44 -16.40
N LEU A 147 -6.31 12.29 -17.69
CA LEU A 147 -6.71 11.12 -18.46
C LEU A 147 -5.98 9.85 -18.02
N PHE A 148 -4.72 9.95 -17.61
CA PHE A 148 -3.98 8.82 -17.06
C PHE A 148 -4.61 8.32 -15.75
N ARG A 149 -5.02 9.23 -14.86
CA ARG A 149 -5.77 8.87 -13.64
C ARG A 149 -7.06 8.12 -13.97
N ARG A 150 -7.88 8.69 -14.87
CA ARG A 150 -9.11 8.04 -15.32
C ARG A 150 -8.85 6.66 -15.93
N ALA A 151 -7.79 6.53 -16.74
CA ALA A 151 -7.40 5.28 -17.36
C ALA A 151 -6.95 4.21 -16.35
N LEU A 152 -6.42 4.59 -15.18
CA LEU A 152 -6.12 3.66 -14.09
C LEU A 152 -7.40 3.11 -13.46
N GLU A 153 -8.36 4.00 -13.17
CA GLU A 153 -9.65 3.64 -12.56
C GLU A 153 -10.48 2.73 -13.49
N GLU A 154 -10.56 3.11 -14.76
CA GLU A 154 -11.39 2.42 -15.77
C GLU A 154 -10.63 1.30 -16.52
N ARG A 155 -9.35 1.08 -16.17
CA ARG A 155 -8.48 0.04 -16.76
C ARG A 155 -8.32 0.16 -18.28
N TRP A 156 -8.17 1.38 -18.80
CA TRP A 156 -7.91 1.63 -20.23
C TRP A 156 -6.44 1.45 -20.57
N ASP A 157 -6.05 0.20 -20.85
CA ASP A 157 -4.65 -0.22 -21.05
C ASP A 157 -3.87 0.63 -22.06
N ASP A 158 -4.44 0.90 -23.24
CA ASP A 158 -3.74 1.64 -24.30
C ASP A 158 -3.41 3.08 -23.91
N ALA A 159 -4.34 3.78 -23.25
CA ALA A 159 -4.08 5.13 -22.75
C ALA A 159 -3.01 5.14 -21.65
N ARG A 160 -3.01 4.12 -20.77
CA ARG A 160 -1.96 3.96 -19.75
C ARG A 160 -0.59 3.71 -20.37
N HIS A 161 -0.51 2.84 -21.37
CA HIS A 161 0.74 2.53 -22.06
C HIS A 161 1.31 3.73 -22.80
N LEU A 162 0.46 4.50 -23.49
CA LEU A 162 0.86 5.73 -24.17
C LEU A 162 1.46 6.75 -23.19
N PHE A 163 0.80 6.98 -22.05
CA PHE A 163 1.31 7.88 -21.03
C PHE A 163 2.60 7.35 -20.39
N ALA A 164 2.66 6.05 -20.09
CA ALA A 164 3.83 5.44 -19.47
C ALA A 164 5.09 5.47 -20.35
N ALA A 165 4.92 5.39 -21.67
CA ALA A 165 6.01 5.52 -22.62
C ALA A 165 6.64 6.92 -22.63
N ASP A 166 5.82 7.96 -22.44
CA ASP A 166 6.26 9.36 -22.40
C ASP A 166 6.77 9.78 -21.01
N SER A 167 6.08 9.32 -19.96
CA SER A 167 6.30 9.73 -18.57
C SER A 167 6.52 8.51 -17.65
N PRO A 168 7.63 7.75 -17.82
CA PRO A 168 7.84 6.48 -17.14
C PRO A 168 7.94 6.62 -15.61
N ALA A 169 8.52 7.72 -15.12
CA ALA A 169 8.63 7.97 -13.69
C ALA A 169 7.25 8.17 -13.02
N ILE A 170 6.32 8.82 -13.71
CA ILE A 170 4.96 9.08 -13.21
C ILE A 170 4.13 7.79 -13.26
N ALA A 171 4.25 7.04 -14.35
CA ALA A 171 3.61 5.74 -14.47
C ALA A 171 4.08 4.75 -13.38
N GLN A 172 5.37 4.77 -13.03
CA GLN A 172 5.89 3.96 -11.92
C GLN A 172 5.25 4.34 -10.58
N ILE A 173 5.04 5.63 -10.30
CA ILE A 173 4.40 6.08 -9.06
C ILE A 173 2.95 5.58 -8.97
N ALA A 174 2.19 5.69 -10.07
CA ALA A 174 0.82 5.18 -10.10
C ALA A 174 0.74 3.66 -9.92
N HIS A 175 1.64 2.93 -10.57
CA HIS A 175 1.76 1.49 -10.38
C HIS A 175 2.07 1.14 -8.91
N ASP A 176 2.99 1.88 -8.28
CA ASP A 176 3.33 1.68 -6.87
C ASP A 176 2.10 1.93 -5.96
N ILE A 177 1.34 3.00 -6.20
CA ILE A 177 0.10 3.30 -5.46
C ILE A 177 -0.89 2.14 -5.59
N GLN A 178 -1.15 1.65 -6.82
CA GLN A 178 -2.08 0.54 -7.04
C GLN A 178 -1.64 -0.71 -6.26
N LYS A 179 -0.36 -1.07 -6.35
CA LYS A 179 0.18 -2.25 -5.65
C LYS A 179 0.12 -2.10 -4.13
N LEU A 180 0.26 -0.87 -3.61
CA LEU A 180 0.07 -0.58 -2.18
C LEU A 180 -1.39 -0.67 -1.75
N HIS A 181 -2.36 -0.28 -2.59
CA HIS A 181 -3.79 -0.51 -2.30
C HIS A 181 -4.11 -2.00 -2.22
N GLU A 182 -3.63 -2.79 -3.17
CA GLU A 182 -3.79 -4.25 -3.15
C GLU A 182 -3.21 -4.86 -1.86
N LEU A 183 -2.05 -4.36 -1.42
CA LEU A 183 -1.44 -4.76 -0.15
C LEU A 183 -2.24 -4.28 1.08
N HIS A 184 -2.79 -3.08 1.05
CA HIS A 184 -3.65 -2.55 2.11
C HIS A 184 -4.88 -3.43 2.31
N ASP A 185 -5.50 -3.89 1.22
CA ASP A 185 -6.75 -4.63 1.22
C ASP A 185 -6.58 -6.14 1.53
N ALA A 186 -5.34 -6.65 1.53
CA ALA A 186 -4.97 -8.01 1.93
C ALA A 186 -5.14 -8.26 3.46
N SER A 187 -6.37 -8.20 3.94
CA SER A 187 -6.71 -8.26 5.37
C SER A 187 -6.43 -9.61 6.04
N PHE A 188 -6.69 -10.72 5.34
CA PHE A 188 -6.54 -12.08 5.89
C PHE A 188 -5.09 -12.40 6.26
N ASN A 189 -4.16 -12.24 5.32
CA ASN A 189 -2.75 -12.55 5.55
C ASN A 189 -2.13 -11.67 6.62
N ARG A 190 -2.56 -10.40 6.69
CA ARG A 190 -2.17 -9.50 7.78
C ARG A 190 -2.62 -10.07 9.12
N ALA A 191 -3.88 -10.47 9.25
CA ALA A 191 -4.35 -11.09 10.49
C ALA A 191 -3.51 -12.31 10.87
N VAL A 192 -3.21 -13.19 9.91
CA VAL A 192 -2.34 -14.37 10.12
C VAL A 192 -0.93 -14.00 10.55
N ALA A 193 -0.35 -12.94 10.01
CA ALA A 193 1.01 -12.52 10.34
C ALA A 193 1.17 -11.99 11.78
N TYR A 194 0.08 -11.57 12.41
CA TYR A 194 0.07 -11.05 13.78
C TYR A 194 -0.49 -12.01 14.81
N MET A 195 -1.02 -13.18 14.42
CA MET A 195 -1.40 -14.24 15.37
C MET A 195 -0.16 -14.74 16.12
#